data_AF-A0A8H5S338-F1
#
_entry.id   AF-A0A8H5S338-F1
#
_cell.length_a   1.000
_cell.length_b   1.000
_cell.length_c   1.000
_cell.angle_alpha   90.00
_cell.angle_beta   90.00
_cell.angle_gamma   90.00
#
_symmetry.space_group_name_H-M   'P 1'
#
loop_
_entity.id
_entity.type
_entity.pdbx_description
1 polymer ?
#
loop_
_entity_poly.entity_id
_entity_poly.type
_entity_poly.pdbx_seq_one_letter_code
_entity_poly.pdbx_strand_id
1 'polypeptide(L)'
;MSSRRTSALPGFSTPQCLPQTPTTRLPTRKVPDANKHGHTSPYHGNPGSAISKPTSSLPFRSVRPVQDADGATSSYFEHSSGKRINTDLVFTAALKKQYPELELVVVPGDGDIGASCNLLAFASAGYATVTPIREEGELPSSLEWTVYLPPARRMDGNKGGLAEAPIFGKFLYQWEGEEFLVYLADGRDGSSAYPELKNYYILTANVYKADQLVLAAGSWASDLHNEVWVFDQGFFTKDRELWESAQKSTWDAVILDEDMKKSLINDHISFFESRQTYARLGVPWKRGIIYHGPPGNGKTISIKAAMHMLADRAPPIPTVYVRSLESWMGPQGSLNEIFQKAREFAPCYLVFEDIDSLVTPDVRSYFLNEVDGLKQNDGIFIIASTNHLELLDPGIAKRPSRFDRKYYFPDPNIDQREAYCHFWQKKLKSNKDIEFPDKLCRAIAEITDKFSFAYIQEAFVAALLAIARRSESKPVVSGSAEAWELVGDDSGDALTSDKGDLDRLELWVEIKRQIKILREGMEDEE
;
A
#
# COMPACT_ATOMS: atom_id res chain seq x y z
N MET A 1 27.32 -22.96 -65.76
CA MET A 1 27.20 -23.26 -64.31
C MET A 1 26.61 -22.02 -63.66
N SER A 2 25.29 -21.87 -63.66
CA SER A 2 24.35 -22.32 -62.62
C SER A 2 24.56 -21.58 -61.30
N SER A 3 23.63 -20.86 -60.68
CA SER A 3 22.24 -20.49 -61.00
C SER A 3 21.81 -19.46 -59.96
N ARG A 4 21.18 -18.36 -60.38
CA ARG A 4 20.31 -17.55 -59.51
C ARG A 4 19.13 -18.42 -59.05
N ARG A 5 18.79 -18.42 -57.75
CA ARG A 5 17.43 -18.64 -57.25
C ARG A 5 17.15 -17.81 -55.99
N THR A 6 15.92 -17.36 -55.97
CA THR A 6 15.16 -16.43 -55.13
C THR A 6 14.68 -17.02 -53.80
N SER A 7 14.12 -16.14 -52.94
CA SER A 7 13.17 -16.37 -51.82
C SER A 7 13.79 -16.75 -50.47
N ALA A 8 13.29 -16.37 -49.28
CA ALA A 8 12.07 -15.69 -48.86
C ALA A 8 12.27 -15.01 -47.48
N LEU A 9 11.46 -13.97 -47.20
CA LEU A 9 11.25 -13.36 -45.89
C LEU A 9 10.58 -14.34 -44.92
N PRO A 10 10.80 -14.26 -43.58
CA PRO A 10 10.00 -15.00 -42.62
C PRO A 10 8.59 -14.42 -42.58
N GLY A 11 7.61 -15.26 -42.90
CA GLY A 11 6.20 -14.90 -43.02
C GLY A 11 5.56 -14.51 -41.69
N PHE A 12 4.69 -13.49 -41.77
CA PHE A 12 3.60 -13.26 -40.86
C PHE A 12 2.77 -14.54 -40.70
N SER A 13 2.72 -15.09 -39.48
CA SER A 13 1.72 -16.09 -39.13
C SER A 13 0.36 -15.42 -38.99
N THR A 14 -0.54 -15.74 -39.90
CA THR A 14 -1.97 -15.50 -39.75
C THR A 14 -2.49 -16.17 -38.47
N PRO A 15 -3.34 -15.51 -37.67
CA PRO A 15 -4.02 -16.19 -36.57
C PRO A 15 -4.96 -17.24 -37.14
N GLN A 16 -4.77 -18.49 -36.73
CA GLN A 16 -5.69 -19.58 -37.01
C GLN A 16 -7.10 -19.23 -36.51
N CYS A 17 -8.08 -19.38 -37.40
CA CYS A 17 -9.50 -19.40 -37.05
C CYS A 17 -9.74 -20.39 -35.90
N LEU A 18 -10.13 -19.87 -34.74
CA LEU A 18 -10.80 -20.64 -33.71
C LEU A 18 -12.14 -21.15 -34.25
N PRO A 19 -12.54 -22.40 -33.97
CA PRO A 19 -13.87 -22.88 -34.33
C PRO A 19 -14.92 -22.07 -33.57
N GLN A 20 -15.87 -21.50 -34.32
CA GLN A 20 -17.03 -20.79 -33.78
C GLN A 20 -17.80 -21.73 -32.86
N THR A 21 -17.92 -21.36 -31.59
CA THR A 21 -18.86 -21.94 -30.64
C THR A 21 -20.30 -21.69 -31.14
N PRO A 22 -21.19 -22.69 -31.13
CA PRO A 22 -22.56 -22.48 -31.59
C PRO A 22 -23.30 -21.55 -30.61
N THR A 23 -23.79 -20.42 -31.13
CA THR A 23 -24.79 -19.58 -30.47
C THR A 23 -25.99 -20.42 -30.02
N THR A 24 -26.17 -20.56 -28.71
CA THR A 24 -27.37 -21.16 -28.12
C THR A 24 -28.51 -20.15 -28.26
N ARG A 25 -29.30 -20.27 -29.34
CA ARG A 25 -30.59 -19.57 -29.46
C ARG A 25 -31.55 -20.18 -28.43
N LEU A 26 -32.07 -19.34 -27.54
CA LEU A 26 -33.26 -19.67 -26.75
C LEU A 26 -34.41 -20.04 -27.72
N PRO A 27 -35.02 -21.22 -27.61
CA PRO A 27 -36.09 -21.61 -28.52
C PRO A 27 -37.37 -20.83 -28.21
N THR A 28 -37.84 -20.11 -29.23
CA THR A 28 -39.20 -19.55 -29.32
C THR A 28 -40.22 -20.66 -29.14
N ARG A 29 -40.99 -20.63 -28.04
CA ARG A 29 -42.06 -21.59 -27.79
C ARG A 29 -43.26 -21.25 -28.68
N LYS A 30 -43.38 -21.98 -29.79
CA LYS A 30 -44.62 -22.06 -30.59
C LYS A 30 -45.71 -22.73 -29.75
N VAL A 31 -46.88 -22.10 -29.68
CA VAL A 31 -48.11 -22.69 -29.15
C VAL A 31 -48.62 -23.72 -30.16
N PRO A 32 -48.84 -24.99 -29.79
CA PRO A 32 -49.56 -25.94 -30.65
C PRO A 32 -51.02 -26.06 -30.23
N ASP A 33 -51.88 -26.05 -31.25
CA ASP A 33 -53.32 -26.27 -31.20
C ASP A 33 -53.72 -27.63 -30.59
N ALA A 34 -54.93 -27.63 -30.03
CA ALA A 34 -55.63 -28.76 -29.46
C ALA A 34 -55.98 -29.85 -30.51
N ASN A 35 -55.75 -31.13 -30.18
CA ASN A 35 -56.83 -32.12 -30.01
C ASN A 35 -56.33 -33.58 -29.87
N LYS A 36 -56.99 -34.28 -28.93
CA LYS A 36 -57.55 -35.64 -29.01
C LYS A 36 -56.66 -36.91 -28.88
N HIS A 37 -57.07 -37.66 -27.85
CA HIS A 37 -57.19 -39.13 -27.71
C HIS A 37 -55.98 -39.96 -27.22
N GLY A 38 -56.25 -40.77 -26.18
CA GLY A 38 -55.60 -42.07 -25.97
C GLY A 38 -55.16 -42.39 -24.54
N HIS A 39 -56.06 -42.97 -23.74
CA HIS A 39 -55.86 -43.79 -22.53
C HIS A 39 -54.62 -44.73 -22.56
N THR A 40 -53.99 -45.22 -21.48
CA THR A 40 -54.37 -45.51 -20.07
C THR A 40 -53.11 -45.74 -19.22
N SER A 41 -53.13 -45.41 -17.93
CA SER A 41 -52.16 -45.84 -16.90
C SER A 41 -52.79 -46.90 -15.99
N PRO A 42 -52.12 -48.01 -15.62
CA PRO A 42 -52.72 -49.07 -14.82
C PRO A 42 -52.22 -49.04 -13.38
N TYR A 43 -53.02 -48.58 -12.41
CA TYR A 43 -52.93 -49.05 -11.02
C TYR A 43 -54.26 -48.79 -10.32
N HIS A 44 -55.05 -49.86 -10.12
CA HIS A 44 -56.21 -49.89 -9.24
C HIS A 44 -55.93 -50.84 -8.08
N GLY A 45 -56.13 -50.34 -6.86
CA GLY A 45 -56.26 -51.10 -5.61
C GLY A 45 -56.88 -50.21 -4.54
N ASN A 46 -58.17 -50.41 -4.29
CA ASN A 46 -59.13 -49.53 -3.60
C ASN A 46 -59.06 -49.58 -2.04
N PRO A 47 -59.74 -48.67 -1.31
CA PRO A 47 -59.47 -48.27 0.08
C PRO A 47 -60.44 -48.86 1.12
N GLY A 48 -60.11 -48.63 2.40
CA GLY A 48 -61.00 -48.75 3.55
C GLY A 48 -60.93 -47.48 4.43
N SER A 49 -62.11 -47.01 4.85
CA SER A 49 -62.45 -45.77 5.56
C SER A 49 -61.76 -45.53 6.91
N ALA A 50 -61.51 -44.26 7.27
CA ALA A 50 -62.03 -43.58 8.49
C ALA A 50 -61.29 -42.26 8.85
N ILE A 51 -62.08 -41.20 9.07
CA ILE A 51 -61.97 -40.21 10.17
C ILE A 51 -61.05 -38.94 10.03
N SER A 52 -61.78 -37.82 9.89
CA SER A 52 -61.71 -36.51 10.57
C SER A 52 -60.63 -35.44 10.30
N LYS A 53 -61.18 -34.36 9.72
CA LYS A 53 -61.03 -32.89 9.95
C LYS A 53 -59.68 -32.19 9.75
N PRO A 54 -59.65 -31.14 8.91
CA PRO A 54 -58.47 -30.33 8.63
C PRO A 54 -58.29 -29.19 9.66
N THR A 55 -57.05 -28.98 10.09
CA THR A 55 -56.60 -27.72 10.67
C THR A 55 -56.63 -26.62 9.61
N SER A 56 -57.06 -25.42 10.04
CA SER A 56 -57.27 -24.23 9.23
C SER A 56 -56.05 -23.85 8.37
N SER A 57 -56.13 -24.10 7.06
CA SER A 57 -55.29 -23.40 6.09
C SER A 57 -55.91 -22.02 5.84
N LEU A 58 -55.12 -20.97 6.06
CA LEU A 58 -55.46 -19.62 5.61
C LEU A 58 -55.81 -19.68 4.11
N PRO A 59 -56.90 -19.04 3.66
CA PRO A 59 -57.24 -19.06 2.25
C PRO A 59 -56.11 -18.37 1.48
N PHE A 60 -55.50 -19.08 0.53
CA PHE A 60 -54.68 -18.45 -0.51
C PHE A 60 -55.57 -17.43 -1.22
N ARG A 61 -55.48 -16.16 -0.84
CA ARG A 61 -56.02 -15.07 -1.66
C ARG A 61 -55.29 -15.17 -2.99
N SER A 62 -56.00 -15.49 -4.06
CA SER A 62 -55.43 -15.40 -5.39
C SER A 62 -55.03 -13.93 -5.61
N VAL A 63 -53.73 -13.66 -5.57
CA VAL A 63 -53.18 -12.36 -5.94
C VAL A 63 -53.21 -12.29 -7.46
N ARG A 64 -54.41 -12.14 -8.03
CA ARG A 64 -54.54 -11.77 -9.44
C ARG A 64 -54.32 -10.25 -9.48
N PRO A 65 -53.32 -9.75 -10.21
CA PRO A 65 -53.12 -8.32 -10.35
C PRO A 65 -54.41 -7.69 -10.90
N VAL A 66 -54.79 -6.54 -10.34
CA VAL A 66 -55.94 -5.76 -10.81
C VAL A 66 -55.69 -5.43 -12.28
N GLN A 67 -56.67 -5.71 -13.14
CA GLN A 67 -56.62 -5.27 -14.54
C GLN A 67 -56.85 -3.77 -14.59
N ASP A 68 -55.79 -3.02 -14.37
CA ASP A 68 -55.50 -1.74 -15.00
C ASP A 68 -54.13 -1.27 -14.52
N ALA A 69 -53.24 -1.02 -15.48
CA ALA A 69 -51.86 -0.54 -15.36
C ALA A 69 -51.10 -1.07 -14.13
N ASP A 70 -50.26 -2.07 -14.35
CA ASP A 70 -49.24 -2.45 -13.37
C ASP A 70 -48.31 -1.25 -13.16
N GLY A 71 -48.66 -0.40 -12.19
CA GLY A 71 -47.96 0.85 -11.91
C GLY A 71 -46.50 0.60 -11.54
N ALA A 72 -46.17 -0.59 -11.01
CA ALA A 72 -44.79 -0.99 -10.78
C ALA A 72 -44.07 -1.29 -12.11
N THR A 73 -44.71 -2.01 -13.04
CA THR A 73 -44.16 -2.26 -14.38
C THR A 73 -44.02 -0.96 -15.18
N SER A 74 -45.05 -0.10 -15.23
CA SER A 74 -44.96 1.20 -15.89
C SER A 74 -43.91 2.10 -15.24
N SER A 75 -43.85 2.19 -13.90
CA SER A 75 -42.82 2.97 -13.21
C SER A 75 -41.42 2.42 -13.48
N TYR A 76 -41.25 1.09 -13.54
CA TYR A 76 -39.99 0.45 -13.88
C TYR A 76 -39.56 0.80 -15.30
N PHE A 77 -40.45 0.68 -16.29
CA PHE A 77 -40.13 1.00 -17.68
C PHE A 77 -40.00 2.50 -17.94
N GLU A 78 -40.78 3.38 -17.29
CA GLU A 78 -40.60 4.84 -17.34
C GLU A 78 -39.25 5.24 -16.72
N HIS A 79 -38.92 4.72 -15.54
CA HIS A 79 -37.61 4.95 -14.92
C HIS A 79 -36.46 4.42 -15.78
N SER A 80 -36.63 3.22 -16.36
CA SER A 80 -35.60 2.55 -17.16
C SER A 80 -35.51 3.04 -18.60
N SER A 81 -36.48 3.83 -19.08
CA SER A 81 -36.50 4.44 -20.42
C SER A 81 -36.01 5.90 -20.44
N GLY A 82 -35.60 6.44 -19.29
CA GLY A 82 -34.94 7.74 -19.22
C GLY A 82 -33.77 7.83 -20.19
N LYS A 83 -33.67 8.93 -20.94
CA LYS A 83 -32.52 9.21 -21.82
C LYS A 83 -31.27 9.35 -20.96
N ARG A 84 -30.43 8.32 -20.91
CA ARG A 84 -29.09 8.44 -20.34
C ARG A 84 -28.26 9.31 -21.27
N ILE A 85 -27.82 10.45 -20.77
CA ILE A 85 -26.90 11.33 -21.48
C ILE A 85 -25.51 10.83 -21.15
N ASN A 86 -24.79 10.37 -22.17
CA ASN A 86 -23.39 10.01 -22.03
C ASN A 86 -22.55 11.27 -22.37
N THR A 87 -21.85 11.79 -21.38
CA THR A 87 -21.01 12.98 -21.44
C THR A 87 -19.95 12.83 -22.52
N ASP A 88 -19.28 11.67 -22.60
CA ASP A 88 -18.28 11.43 -23.66
C ASP A 88 -18.87 11.56 -25.05
N LEU A 89 -20.06 11.01 -25.29
CA LEU A 89 -20.74 11.08 -26.58
C LEU A 89 -21.14 12.52 -26.92
N VAL A 90 -21.73 13.24 -25.96
CA VAL A 90 -22.14 14.64 -26.14
C VAL A 90 -20.93 15.52 -26.40
N PHE A 91 -19.89 15.37 -25.58
CA PHE A 91 -18.71 16.22 -25.62
C PHE A 91 -17.86 15.93 -26.86
N THR A 92 -17.65 14.65 -27.19
CA THR A 92 -16.98 14.24 -28.44
C THR A 92 -17.69 14.79 -29.68
N ALA A 93 -19.02 14.70 -29.73
CA ALA A 93 -19.79 15.23 -30.85
C ALA A 93 -19.67 16.77 -30.95
N ALA A 94 -19.71 17.47 -29.80
CA ALA A 94 -19.54 18.92 -29.75
C ALA A 94 -18.15 19.35 -30.22
N LEU A 95 -17.09 18.70 -29.71
CA LEU A 95 -15.70 19.01 -30.10
C LEU A 95 -15.45 18.74 -31.58
N LYS A 96 -15.92 17.60 -32.12
CA LYS A 96 -15.77 17.29 -33.55
C LYS A 96 -16.53 18.27 -34.45
N LYS A 97 -17.66 18.81 -33.98
CA LYS A 97 -18.40 19.85 -34.71
C LYS A 97 -17.66 21.20 -34.68
N GLN A 98 -17.05 21.53 -33.55
CA GLN A 98 -16.32 22.79 -33.38
C GLN A 98 -14.96 22.79 -34.10
N TYR A 99 -14.27 21.65 -34.12
CA TYR A 99 -12.95 21.48 -34.71
C TYR A 99 -12.95 20.33 -35.74
N PRO A 100 -13.62 20.51 -36.90
CA PRO A 100 -13.79 19.43 -37.88
C PRO A 100 -12.48 18.98 -38.56
N GLU A 101 -11.44 19.82 -38.54
CA GLU A 101 -10.13 19.56 -39.14
C GLU A 101 -9.13 18.91 -38.17
N LEU A 102 -9.51 18.75 -36.88
CA LEU A 102 -8.66 18.14 -35.86
C LEU A 102 -9.17 16.74 -35.52
N GLU A 103 -8.23 15.83 -35.32
CA GLU A 103 -8.51 14.52 -34.76
C GLU A 103 -8.65 14.61 -33.24
N LEU A 104 -9.42 13.69 -32.66
CA LEU A 104 -9.73 13.66 -31.23
C LEU A 104 -9.30 12.32 -30.62
N VAL A 105 -8.46 12.40 -29.57
CA VAL A 105 -8.08 11.28 -28.71
C VAL A 105 -8.68 11.50 -27.33
N VAL A 106 -9.38 10.50 -26.79
CA VAL A 106 -10.01 10.56 -25.46
C VAL A 106 -9.26 9.63 -24.51
N VAL A 107 -8.79 10.18 -23.39
CA VAL A 107 -7.90 9.50 -22.45
C VAL A 107 -8.47 9.64 -21.03
N PRO A 108 -8.88 8.54 -20.39
CA PRO A 108 -9.24 8.57 -18.97
C PRO A 108 -8.04 8.98 -18.12
N GLY A 109 -8.25 9.95 -17.24
CA GLY A 109 -7.23 10.48 -16.34
C GLY A 109 -6.94 9.53 -15.17
N ASP A 110 -8.01 9.13 -14.49
CA ASP A 110 -8.03 8.14 -13.42
C ASP A 110 -9.10 7.10 -13.78
N GLY A 111 -8.72 5.83 -13.93
CA GLY A 111 -9.63 4.78 -14.36
C GLY A 111 -9.59 3.55 -13.47
N ASP A 112 -10.77 3.00 -13.15
CA ASP A 112 -10.98 1.69 -12.52
C ASP A 112 -10.35 0.51 -13.30
N ILE A 113 -9.84 0.77 -14.51
CA ILE A 113 -9.18 -0.19 -15.40
C ILE A 113 -7.65 -0.22 -15.27
N GLY A 114 -7.08 0.44 -14.25
CA GLY A 114 -5.65 0.37 -13.93
C GLY A 114 -4.71 1.18 -14.84
N ALA A 115 -5.26 2.08 -15.66
CA ALA A 115 -4.50 3.03 -16.46
C ALA A 115 -4.68 4.43 -15.87
N SER A 116 -3.59 5.00 -15.33
CA SER A 116 -3.54 6.41 -14.91
C SER A 116 -2.77 7.22 -15.95
N CYS A 117 -3.36 8.29 -16.46
CA CYS A 117 -2.71 9.22 -17.39
C CYS A 117 -3.09 10.64 -17.01
N ASN A 118 -2.27 11.25 -16.14
CA ASN A 118 -2.54 12.59 -15.62
C ASN A 118 -1.68 13.64 -16.35
N LEU A 119 -2.21 14.19 -17.45
CA LEU A 119 -1.50 15.16 -18.28
C LEU A 119 -1.15 16.45 -17.52
N LEU A 120 -2.01 16.90 -16.61
CA LEU A 120 -1.75 18.09 -15.80
C LEU A 120 -0.62 17.86 -14.80
N ALA A 121 -0.59 16.71 -14.13
CA ALA A 121 0.51 16.33 -13.24
C ALA A 121 1.83 16.15 -14.00
N PHE A 122 1.79 15.53 -15.18
CA PHE A 122 2.95 15.38 -16.06
C PHE A 122 3.54 16.74 -16.48
N ALA A 123 2.69 17.71 -16.84
CA ALA A 123 3.11 19.08 -17.13
C ALA A 123 3.65 19.80 -15.88
N SER A 124 2.97 19.67 -14.73
CA SER A 124 3.40 20.27 -13.45
C SER A 124 4.77 19.74 -12.99
N ALA A 125 5.09 18.49 -13.32
CA ALA A 125 6.40 17.89 -13.10
C ALA A 125 7.50 18.39 -14.07
N GLY A 126 7.17 19.29 -15.00
CA GLY A 126 8.10 19.96 -15.90
C GLY A 126 8.32 19.26 -17.24
N TYR A 127 7.59 18.19 -17.55
CA TYR A 127 7.74 17.47 -18.82
C TYR A 127 6.98 18.10 -19.98
N ALA A 128 6.01 18.97 -19.70
CA ALA A 128 5.20 19.68 -20.68
C ALA A 128 4.80 21.06 -20.14
N THR A 129 4.34 21.94 -21.02
CA THR A 129 3.75 23.23 -20.62
C THR A 129 2.25 23.19 -20.80
N VAL A 130 1.50 23.67 -19.82
CA VAL A 130 0.04 23.77 -19.87
C VAL A 130 -0.39 25.20 -19.60
N THR A 131 -1.20 25.76 -20.49
CA THR A 131 -1.72 27.12 -20.38
C THR A 131 -3.25 27.09 -20.44
N PRO A 132 -3.97 27.51 -19.38
CA PRO A 132 -5.43 27.61 -19.41
C PRO A 132 -5.90 28.58 -20.49
N ILE A 133 -6.88 28.16 -21.30
CA ILE A 133 -7.51 29.00 -22.32
C ILE A 133 -8.78 29.59 -21.72
N ARG A 134 -8.87 30.91 -21.70
CA ARG A 134 -10.06 31.65 -21.25
C ARG A 134 -10.88 32.09 -22.46
N GLU A 135 -12.18 31.84 -22.42
CA GLU A 135 -13.13 32.27 -23.44
C GLU A 135 -14.05 33.35 -22.87
N GLU A 136 -14.40 34.34 -23.69
CA GLU A 136 -15.42 35.33 -23.36
C GLU A 136 -16.79 34.78 -23.78
N GLY A 137 -17.69 34.60 -22.81
CA GLY A 137 -19.03 34.05 -23.04
C GLY A 137 -19.92 34.16 -21.80
N GLU A 138 -21.17 33.73 -21.93
CA GLU A 138 -22.14 33.72 -20.82
C GLU A 138 -21.83 32.63 -19.76
N LEU A 139 -21.08 31.60 -20.15
CA LEU A 139 -20.65 30.51 -19.27
C LEU A 139 -19.18 30.68 -18.85
N PRO A 140 -18.78 30.20 -17.66
CA PRO A 140 -17.39 30.27 -17.22
C PRO A 140 -16.47 29.41 -18.11
N SER A 141 -15.23 29.87 -18.31
CA SER A 141 -14.24 29.17 -19.14
C SER A 141 -13.68 27.89 -18.51
N SER A 142 -13.78 27.77 -17.18
CA SER A 142 -13.44 26.57 -16.42
C SER A 142 -14.38 26.40 -15.23
N LEU A 143 -14.43 25.18 -14.70
CA LEU A 143 -15.10 24.84 -13.45
C LEU A 143 -14.10 24.11 -12.57
N GLU A 144 -13.75 24.70 -11.44
CA GLU A 144 -12.70 24.22 -10.54
C GLU A 144 -13.18 24.30 -9.10
N TRP A 145 -12.76 23.34 -8.28
CA TRP A 145 -12.92 23.42 -6.84
C TRP A 145 -11.62 23.90 -6.21
N THR A 146 -11.72 24.92 -5.35
CA THR A 146 -10.62 25.25 -4.43
C THR A 146 -10.66 24.26 -3.28
N VAL A 147 -9.66 23.38 -3.24
CA VAL A 147 -9.51 22.34 -2.23
C VAL A 147 -8.50 22.79 -1.20
N TYR A 148 -8.89 22.70 0.07
CA TYR A 148 -7.97 22.86 1.18
C TYR A 148 -7.19 21.57 1.41
N LEU A 149 -5.87 21.65 1.30
CA LEU A 149 -4.95 20.58 1.63
C LEU A 149 -4.42 20.80 3.04
N PRO A 150 -4.85 20.02 4.04
CA PRO A 150 -4.31 20.15 5.39
C PRO A 150 -2.80 19.84 5.39
N PRO A 151 -2.03 20.47 6.28
CA PRO A 151 -0.61 20.16 6.40
C PRO A 151 -0.43 18.76 7.00
N ALA A 152 0.61 18.04 6.56
CA ALA A 152 0.98 16.74 7.12
C ALA A 152 1.22 16.79 8.64
N ARG A 153 1.72 17.93 9.15
CA ARG A 153 1.92 18.20 10.57
C ARG A 153 1.38 19.57 10.93
N ARG A 154 0.61 19.64 12.03
CA ARG A 154 -0.05 20.86 12.51
C ARG A 154 0.79 21.71 13.46
N MET A 155 1.93 21.19 13.93
CA MET A 155 2.72 21.77 15.03
C MET A 155 3.45 23.07 14.67
N ASP A 156 3.73 23.31 13.39
CA ASP A 156 4.62 24.41 12.97
C ASP A 156 3.88 25.68 12.51
N GLY A 157 2.61 25.84 12.88
CA GLY A 157 1.76 26.95 12.40
C GLY A 157 1.47 26.91 10.89
N ASN A 158 1.90 25.84 10.22
CA ASN A 158 1.57 25.56 8.83
C ASN A 158 0.04 25.45 8.71
N LYS A 159 -0.56 26.31 7.88
CA LYS A 159 -2.00 26.34 7.66
C LYS A 159 -2.44 25.41 6.53
N GLY A 160 -1.56 24.60 5.97
CA GLY A 160 -1.84 23.82 4.77
C GLY A 160 -1.72 24.64 3.49
N GLY A 161 -2.17 24.07 2.38
CA GLY A 161 -2.18 24.70 1.07
C GLY A 161 -3.60 24.79 0.51
N LEU A 162 -3.78 25.68 -0.47
CA LEU A 162 -4.92 25.60 -1.38
C LEU A 162 -4.44 24.94 -2.67
N ALA A 163 -5.26 24.05 -3.20
CA ALA A 163 -5.09 23.45 -4.52
C ALA A 163 -6.35 23.70 -5.33
N GLU A 164 -6.22 23.69 -6.66
CA GLU A 164 -7.36 23.73 -7.55
C GLU A 164 -7.57 22.34 -8.16
N ALA A 165 -8.78 21.83 -8.00
CA ALA A 165 -9.21 20.57 -8.57
C ALA A 165 -10.14 20.87 -9.76
N PRO A 166 -9.63 20.82 -11.00
CA PRO A 166 -10.45 21.07 -12.17
C PRO A 166 -11.49 19.96 -12.36
N ILE A 167 -12.72 20.39 -12.61
CA ILE A 167 -13.87 19.58 -13.02
C ILE A 167 -14.04 19.72 -14.53
N PHE A 168 -13.90 20.95 -15.03
CA PHE A 168 -13.90 21.26 -16.43
C PHE A 168 -12.83 22.32 -16.73
N GLY A 169 -12.06 22.13 -17.79
CA GLY A 169 -11.07 23.12 -18.21
C GLY A 169 -10.63 22.92 -19.65
N LYS A 170 -10.15 24.01 -20.26
CA LYS A 170 -9.58 24.03 -21.61
C LYS A 170 -8.14 24.53 -21.52
N PHE A 171 -7.23 23.85 -22.19
CA PHE A 171 -5.80 24.11 -22.07
C PHE A 171 -5.11 24.05 -23.44
N LEU A 172 -4.19 24.97 -23.67
CA LEU A 172 -3.15 24.79 -24.67
C LEU A 172 -2.03 23.97 -24.01
N TYR A 173 -1.76 22.79 -24.57
CA TYR A 173 -0.79 21.85 -24.03
C TYR A 173 0.37 21.71 -25.02
N GLN A 174 1.59 21.93 -24.55
CA GLN A 174 2.79 21.90 -25.39
C GLN A 174 3.75 20.82 -24.89
N TRP A 175 4.10 19.90 -25.78
CA TRP A 175 5.00 18.79 -25.48
C TRP A 175 5.85 18.43 -26.71
N GLU A 176 7.16 18.31 -26.53
CA GLU A 176 8.13 18.02 -27.61
C GLU A 176 7.98 18.89 -28.88
N GLY A 177 7.62 20.16 -28.72
CA GLY A 177 7.46 21.11 -29.83
C GLY A 177 6.13 20.98 -30.59
N GLU A 178 5.23 20.10 -30.15
CA GLU A 178 3.86 19.99 -30.67
C GLU A 178 2.88 20.71 -29.75
N GLU A 179 1.84 21.30 -30.34
CA GLU A 179 0.75 21.92 -29.61
C GLU A 179 -0.52 21.06 -29.71
N PHE A 180 -1.17 20.85 -28.57
CA PHE A 180 -2.41 20.13 -28.44
C PHE A 180 -3.44 21.04 -27.79
N LEU A 181 -4.68 20.96 -28.26
CA LEU A 181 -5.79 21.56 -27.54
C LEU A 181 -6.41 20.49 -26.63
N VAL A 182 -6.26 20.64 -25.32
CA VAL A 182 -6.69 19.65 -24.34
C VAL A 182 -7.87 20.18 -23.56
N TYR A 183 -8.97 19.44 -23.54
CA TYR A 183 -10.05 19.65 -22.58
C TYR A 183 -9.96 18.59 -21.48
N LEU A 184 -10.24 19.01 -20.25
CA LEU A 184 -10.54 18.13 -19.15
C LEU A 184 -12.04 18.25 -18.86
N ALA A 185 -12.75 17.13 -18.72
CA ALA A 185 -14.11 17.13 -18.21
C ALA A 185 -14.36 15.92 -17.30
N ASP A 186 -15.02 16.17 -16.17
CA ASP A 186 -15.59 15.15 -15.30
C ASP A 186 -16.90 14.64 -15.92
N GLY A 187 -16.94 13.34 -16.24
CA GLY A 187 -18.12 12.65 -16.74
C GLY A 187 -18.49 11.50 -15.81
N ARG A 188 -19.60 11.62 -15.05
CA ARG A 188 -20.10 10.55 -14.16
C ARG A 188 -20.84 9.43 -14.90
N ASP A 189 -20.34 9.04 -16.07
CA ASP A 189 -20.98 8.06 -16.92
C ASP A 189 -20.27 6.71 -16.80
N GLY A 190 -20.78 5.86 -15.91
CA GLY A 190 -20.20 4.55 -15.63
C GLY A 190 -21.24 3.52 -15.18
N SER A 191 -20.80 2.25 -15.09
CA SER A 191 -21.60 1.13 -14.57
C SER A 191 -21.49 0.94 -13.05
N SER A 192 -20.61 1.68 -12.38
CA SER A 192 -20.40 1.69 -10.92
C SER A 192 -21.09 2.90 -10.29
N ALA A 193 -21.40 2.83 -9.00
CA ALA A 193 -22.17 3.87 -8.32
C ALA A 193 -21.40 5.20 -8.14
N TYR A 194 -20.06 5.19 -8.24
CA TYR A 194 -19.19 6.33 -7.93
C TYR A 194 -17.81 6.33 -8.66
N PRO A 195 -17.69 6.21 -10.00
CA PRO A 195 -16.43 6.58 -10.63
C PRO A 195 -16.44 8.08 -10.94
N GLU A 196 -15.52 8.83 -10.33
CA GLU A 196 -15.10 10.14 -10.86
C GLU A 196 -14.25 9.87 -12.11
N LEU A 197 -14.88 9.69 -13.27
CA LEU A 197 -14.16 9.55 -14.53
C LEU A 197 -13.86 10.94 -15.08
N LYS A 198 -12.64 11.43 -14.81
CA LYS A 198 -12.10 12.62 -15.47
C LYS A 198 -11.45 12.22 -16.77
N ASN A 199 -11.96 12.75 -17.88
CA ASN A 199 -11.43 12.47 -19.21
C ASN A 199 -10.65 13.66 -19.76
N TYR A 200 -9.51 13.36 -20.37
CA TYR A 200 -8.76 14.28 -21.23
C TYR A 200 -9.19 14.07 -22.68
N TYR A 201 -9.59 15.15 -23.35
CA TYR A 201 -9.95 15.19 -24.75
C TYR A 201 -8.87 15.98 -25.49
N ILE A 202 -8.01 15.27 -26.20
CA ILE A 202 -6.84 15.81 -26.89
C ILE A 202 -7.19 16.02 -28.36
N LEU A 203 -7.27 17.27 -28.78
CA LEU A 203 -7.46 17.67 -30.17
C LEU A 203 -6.10 17.96 -30.82
N THR A 204 -5.84 17.35 -31.97
CA THR A 204 -4.55 17.45 -32.66
C THR A 204 -4.68 17.25 -34.17
N ALA A 205 -3.75 17.82 -34.94
CA ALA A 205 -3.57 17.48 -36.34
C ALA A 205 -2.72 16.20 -36.54
N ASN A 206 -2.08 15.70 -35.48
CA ASN A 206 -1.14 14.59 -35.53
C ASN A 206 -1.42 13.57 -34.41
N VAL A 207 -2.26 12.58 -34.70
CA VAL A 207 -2.66 11.52 -33.75
C VAL A 207 -1.46 10.74 -33.24
N TYR A 208 -0.46 10.49 -34.09
CA TYR A 208 0.74 9.77 -33.67
C TYR A 208 1.48 10.49 -32.54
N LYS A 209 1.55 11.82 -32.59
CA LYS A 209 2.16 12.63 -31.52
C LYS A 209 1.31 12.64 -30.24
N ALA A 210 -0.02 12.58 -30.36
CA ALA A 210 -0.88 12.40 -29.19
C ALA A 210 -0.69 11.02 -28.54
N ASP A 211 -0.57 9.95 -29.33
CA ASP A 211 -0.29 8.60 -28.79
C ASP A 211 1.05 8.56 -28.05
N GLN A 212 2.09 9.20 -28.58
CA GLN A 212 3.38 9.31 -27.90
C GLN A 212 3.29 10.12 -26.61
N LEU A 213 2.53 11.21 -26.58
CA LEU A 213 2.28 11.98 -25.36
C LEU A 213 1.58 11.12 -24.30
N VAL A 214 0.54 10.36 -24.69
CA VAL A 214 -0.21 9.49 -23.77
C VAL A 214 0.68 8.38 -23.23
N LEU A 215 1.53 7.78 -24.06
CA LEU A 215 2.51 6.78 -23.62
C LEU A 215 3.52 7.37 -22.65
N ALA A 216 4.05 8.57 -22.94
CA ALA A 216 5.02 9.23 -22.08
C ALA A 216 4.41 9.61 -20.71
N ALA A 217 3.23 10.24 -20.73
CA ALA A 217 2.53 10.65 -19.51
C ALA A 217 2.04 9.45 -18.69
N GLY A 218 1.52 8.40 -19.34
CA GLY A 218 1.08 7.17 -18.68
C GLY A 218 2.25 6.36 -18.10
N SER A 219 3.38 6.27 -18.81
CA SER A 219 4.60 5.66 -18.28
C SER A 219 5.09 6.42 -17.05
N TRP A 220 5.21 7.74 -17.16
CA TRP A 220 5.61 8.58 -16.03
C TRP A 220 4.66 8.46 -14.83
N ALA A 221 3.35 8.43 -15.07
CA ALA A 221 2.35 8.28 -14.02
C ALA A 221 2.40 6.90 -13.37
N SER A 222 2.86 5.87 -14.08
CA SER A 222 3.06 4.52 -13.55
C SER A 222 4.36 4.41 -12.76
N ASP A 223 5.41 5.14 -13.15
CA ASP A 223 6.70 5.13 -12.46
C ASP A 223 6.63 5.74 -11.06
N LEU A 224 7.52 5.29 -10.17
CA LEU A 224 7.68 5.84 -8.82
C LEU A 224 8.69 7.00 -8.83
N HIS A 225 8.32 8.14 -8.24
CA HIS A 225 9.18 9.34 -8.17
C HIS A 225 9.55 9.64 -6.72
N ASN A 226 10.50 8.89 -6.16
CA ASN A 226 10.87 8.95 -4.73
C ASN A 226 9.69 8.60 -3.81
N GLU A 227 9.02 7.50 -4.15
CA GLU A 227 7.79 7.03 -3.52
C GLU A 227 7.87 5.51 -3.31
N VAL A 228 7.01 4.99 -2.44
CA VAL A 228 6.79 3.55 -2.23
C VAL A 228 5.33 3.24 -2.55
N TRP A 229 5.06 2.13 -3.23
CA TRP A 229 3.67 1.66 -3.37
C TRP A 229 3.20 1.10 -2.04
N VAL A 230 2.12 1.65 -1.49
CA VAL A 230 1.48 1.17 -0.27
C VAL A 230 0.10 0.63 -0.60
N PHE A 231 -0.14 -0.64 -0.23
CA PHE A 231 -1.47 -1.22 -0.27
C PHE A 231 -2.13 -1.11 1.11
N ASP A 232 -3.31 -0.48 1.14
CA ASP A 232 -4.11 -0.33 2.34
C ASP A 232 -5.61 -0.28 1.98
N GLN A 233 -6.44 -0.98 2.76
CA GLN A 233 -7.90 -1.00 2.61
C GLN A 233 -8.45 -1.25 1.18
N GLY A 234 -7.73 -2.01 0.36
CA GLY A 234 -8.14 -2.32 -1.02
C GLY A 234 -7.67 -1.34 -2.08
N PHE A 235 -6.74 -0.44 -1.75
CA PHE A 235 -6.23 0.57 -2.67
C PHE A 235 -4.70 0.65 -2.64
N PHE A 236 -4.12 0.90 -3.81
CA PHE A 236 -2.72 1.30 -3.94
C PHE A 236 -2.58 2.81 -3.91
N THR A 237 -1.64 3.28 -3.11
CA THR A 237 -1.24 4.69 -3.05
C THR A 237 0.28 4.82 -3.17
N LYS A 238 0.75 5.93 -3.73
CA LYS A 238 2.16 6.29 -3.70
C LYS A 238 2.45 7.07 -2.42
N ASP A 239 3.26 6.50 -1.54
CA ASP A 239 3.56 7.06 -0.22
C ASP A 239 4.98 7.64 -0.20
N ARG A 240 5.08 8.97 -0.35
CA ARG A 240 6.34 9.71 -0.25
C ARG A 240 6.83 9.85 1.20
N GLU A 241 5.93 9.91 2.18
CA GLU A 241 6.35 10.03 3.58
C GLU A 241 7.06 8.77 4.07
N LEU A 242 6.57 7.59 3.66
CA LEU A 242 7.22 6.32 3.92
C LEU A 242 8.58 6.23 3.22
N TRP A 243 8.68 6.69 1.96
CA TRP A 243 9.96 6.79 1.26
C TRP A 243 10.96 7.68 2.01
N GLU A 244 10.55 8.90 2.39
CA GLU A 244 11.40 9.83 3.16
C GLU A 244 11.79 9.26 4.53
N SER A 245 10.91 8.47 5.16
CA SER A 245 11.22 7.74 6.40
C SER A 245 12.26 6.65 6.17
N ALA A 246 12.17 5.92 5.05
CA ALA A 246 13.13 4.89 4.68
C ALA A 246 14.52 5.49 4.39
N GLN A 247 14.60 6.61 3.65
CA GLN A 247 15.88 7.28 3.36
C GLN A 247 16.63 7.77 4.60
N LYS A 248 15.94 7.95 5.74
CA LYS A 248 16.59 8.29 7.03
C LYS A 248 17.18 7.07 7.74
N SER A 249 16.83 5.87 7.31
CA SER A 249 17.28 4.60 7.90
C SER A 249 18.41 4.04 7.03
N THR A 250 19.66 4.15 7.50
CA THR A 250 20.82 3.50 6.86
C THR A 250 21.26 2.30 7.67
N TRP A 251 21.94 1.33 7.05
CA TRP A 251 22.52 0.19 7.77
C TRP A 251 23.53 0.60 8.85
N ASP A 252 24.16 1.77 8.71
CA ASP A 252 25.06 2.35 9.72
C ASP A 252 24.32 2.76 11.00
N ALA A 253 23.03 3.13 10.88
CA ALA A 253 22.19 3.50 12.02
C ALA A 253 21.56 2.28 12.71
N VAL A 254 21.59 1.10 12.07
CA VAL A 254 21.02 -0.13 12.59
C VAL A 254 22.04 -0.85 13.48
N ILE A 255 21.76 -0.93 14.78
CA ILE A 255 22.61 -1.65 15.74
C ILE A 255 22.17 -3.12 15.77
N LEU A 256 23.03 -4.00 15.26
CA LEU A 256 22.84 -5.45 15.20
C LEU A 256 24.20 -6.13 15.38
N ASP A 257 24.19 -7.45 15.57
CA ASP A 257 25.39 -8.26 15.41
C ASP A 257 25.99 -8.04 14.01
N GLU A 258 27.32 -7.87 13.94
CA GLU A 258 27.98 -7.46 12.70
C GLU A 258 27.96 -8.53 11.62
N ASP A 259 28.01 -9.81 12.00
CA ASP A 259 27.93 -10.91 11.04
C ASP A 259 26.50 -11.11 10.54
N MET A 260 25.52 -10.94 11.43
CA MET A 260 24.10 -10.87 11.06
C MET A 260 23.84 -9.72 10.08
N LYS A 261 24.32 -8.50 10.39
CA LYS A 261 24.15 -7.31 9.54
C LYS A 261 24.74 -7.51 8.15
N LYS A 262 25.98 -8.01 8.06
CA LYS A 262 26.62 -8.34 6.76
C LYS A 262 25.83 -9.38 5.98
N SER A 263 25.33 -10.41 6.65
CA SER A 263 24.52 -11.46 6.03
C SER A 263 23.21 -10.91 5.47
N LEU A 264 22.52 -10.06 6.23
CA LEU A 264 21.29 -9.38 5.81
C LEU A 264 21.53 -8.53 4.55
N ILE A 265 22.54 -7.66 4.58
CA ILE A 265 22.89 -6.80 3.45
C ILE A 265 23.20 -7.64 2.20
N ASN A 266 24.07 -8.64 2.34
CA ASN A 266 24.48 -9.50 1.25
C ASN A 266 23.31 -10.28 0.65
N ASP A 267 22.37 -10.75 1.45
CA ASP A 267 21.22 -11.50 0.96
C ASP A 267 20.29 -10.69 0.07
N HIS A 268 20.10 -9.41 0.41
CA HIS A 268 19.29 -8.48 -0.38
C HIS A 268 20.02 -8.15 -1.68
N ILE A 269 21.27 -7.68 -1.59
CA ILE A 269 22.06 -7.25 -2.75
C ILE A 269 22.30 -8.41 -3.73
N SER A 270 22.80 -9.53 -3.23
CA SER A 270 23.18 -10.68 -4.08
C SER A 270 21.99 -11.26 -4.82
N PHE A 271 20.78 -11.23 -4.25
CA PHE A 271 19.57 -11.71 -4.93
C PHE A 271 19.29 -10.93 -6.20
N PHE A 272 19.29 -9.59 -6.11
CA PHE A 272 18.96 -8.72 -7.25
C PHE A 272 20.06 -8.72 -8.32
N GLU A 273 21.32 -8.97 -7.93
CA GLU A 273 22.45 -9.08 -8.86
C GLU A 273 22.54 -10.45 -9.54
N SER A 274 21.91 -11.48 -8.98
CA SER A 274 22.06 -12.86 -9.43
C SER A 274 21.08 -13.30 -10.51
N ARG A 275 20.30 -12.41 -11.14
CA ARG A 275 19.28 -12.76 -12.15
C ARG A 275 19.79 -13.75 -13.21
N GLN A 276 20.97 -13.47 -13.79
CA GLN A 276 21.56 -14.31 -14.83
C GLN A 276 21.96 -15.69 -14.30
N THR A 277 22.40 -15.77 -13.04
CA THR A 277 22.72 -17.04 -12.38
C THR A 277 21.48 -17.90 -12.19
N TYR A 278 20.38 -17.31 -11.71
CA TYR A 278 19.09 -18.00 -11.59
C TYR A 278 18.62 -18.55 -12.94
N ALA A 279 18.65 -17.70 -13.99
CA ALA A 279 18.27 -18.11 -15.34
C ALA A 279 19.14 -19.24 -15.88
N ARG A 280 20.47 -19.15 -15.72
CA ARG A 280 21.43 -20.19 -16.16
C ARG A 280 21.23 -21.53 -15.46
N LEU A 281 20.84 -21.50 -14.17
CA LEU A 281 20.60 -22.70 -13.37
C LEU A 281 19.18 -23.26 -13.53
N GLY A 282 18.28 -22.54 -14.20
CA GLY A 282 16.89 -22.97 -14.39
C GLY A 282 16.06 -22.99 -13.09
N VAL A 283 16.44 -22.19 -12.09
CA VAL A 283 15.73 -22.09 -10.82
C VAL A 283 14.90 -20.79 -10.75
N PRO A 284 13.71 -20.80 -10.11
CA PRO A 284 12.87 -19.61 -9.99
C PRO A 284 13.60 -18.45 -9.34
N TRP A 285 13.59 -17.26 -9.96
CA TRP A 285 14.25 -16.07 -9.41
C TRP A 285 13.34 -15.37 -8.41
N LYS A 286 13.08 -16.04 -7.28
CA LYS A 286 12.31 -15.50 -6.17
C LYS A 286 13.01 -15.79 -4.84
N ARG A 287 12.77 -14.98 -3.82
CA ARG A 287 13.33 -15.19 -2.48
C ARG A 287 12.35 -14.71 -1.42
N GLY A 288 12.22 -15.46 -0.34
CA GLY A 288 11.50 -15.04 0.86
C GLY A 288 12.40 -15.06 2.09
N ILE A 289 12.38 -14.00 2.89
CA ILE A 289 13.07 -13.90 4.18
C ILE A 289 12.08 -13.48 5.28
N ILE A 290 12.23 -14.04 6.48
CA ILE A 290 11.48 -13.63 7.68
C ILE A 290 12.44 -13.02 8.71
N TYR A 291 12.11 -11.83 9.20
CA TYR A 291 12.68 -11.27 10.42
C TYR A 291 11.76 -11.59 11.59
N HIS A 292 12.27 -12.25 12.63
CA HIS A 292 11.45 -12.60 13.80
C HIS A 292 12.17 -12.33 15.11
N GLY A 293 11.41 -12.20 16.18
CA GLY A 293 11.92 -11.99 17.54
C GLY A 293 11.13 -10.93 18.28
N PRO A 294 11.46 -10.64 19.55
CA PRO A 294 10.73 -9.70 20.39
C PRO A 294 10.52 -8.31 19.74
N PRO A 295 9.43 -7.61 20.07
CA PRO A 295 9.14 -6.28 19.55
C PRO A 295 10.20 -5.27 19.99
N GLY A 296 10.42 -4.23 19.18
CA GLY A 296 11.34 -3.15 19.53
C GLY A 296 12.84 -3.42 19.31
N ASN A 297 13.22 -4.55 18.72
CA ASN A 297 14.62 -4.93 18.48
C ASN A 297 15.12 -4.74 17.04
N GLY A 298 14.52 -3.80 16.29
CA GLY A 298 15.11 -3.33 15.04
C GLY A 298 14.70 -4.05 13.74
N LYS A 299 13.64 -4.86 13.75
CA LYS A 299 13.09 -5.50 12.53
C LYS A 299 12.66 -4.46 11.48
N THR A 300 11.77 -3.54 11.85
CA THR A 300 11.23 -2.49 10.97
C THR A 300 12.30 -1.52 10.45
N ILE A 301 13.22 -1.06 11.31
CA ILE A 301 14.31 -0.18 10.86
C ILE A 301 15.26 -0.90 9.89
N SER A 302 15.46 -2.22 10.04
CA SER A 302 16.25 -3.03 9.10
C SER A 302 15.56 -3.19 7.75
N ILE A 303 14.23 -3.35 7.73
CA ILE A 303 13.43 -3.34 6.48
C ILE A 303 13.58 -1.98 5.79
N LYS A 304 13.43 -0.87 6.52
CA LYS A 304 13.60 0.48 5.98
C LYS A 304 15.03 0.75 5.48
N ALA A 305 16.05 0.24 6.18
CA ALA A 305 17.43 0.32 5.73
C ALA A 305 17.68 -0.48 4.45
N ALA A 306 17.05 -1.64 4.30
CA ALA A 306 17.06 -2.38 3.05
C ALA A 306 16.34 -1.61 1.94
N MET A 307 15.16 -1.02 2.20
CA MET A 307 14.43 -0.18 1.22
C MET A 307 15.30 0.96 0.71
N HIS A 308 15.95 1.70 1.60
CA HIS A 308 16.87 2.79 1.23
C HIS A 308 18.04 2.29 0.37
N MET A 309 18.74 1.26 0.83
CA MET A 309 19.85 0.67 0.09
C MET A 309 19.44 0.18 -1.32
N LEU A 310 18.22 -0.33 -1.45
CA LEU A 310 17.67 -0.82 -2.71
C LEU A 310 17.18 0.31 -3.64
N ALA A 311 16.66 1.40 -3.07
CA ALA A 311 16.28 2.62 -3.80
C ALA A 311 17.51 3.38 -4.34
N ASP A 312 18.65 3.32 -3.65
CA ASP A 312 19.90 3.98 -4.05
C ASP A 312 20.66 3.23 -5.16
N ARG A 313 20.18 2.06 -5.59
CA ARG A 313 20.80 1.29 -6.68
C ARG A 313 20.60 1.96 -8.04
N ALA A 314 21.40 1.55 -9.02
CA ALA A 314 21.23 1.91 -10.43
C ALA A 314 21.14 0.64 -11.29
N PRO A 315 19.96 0.27 -11.82
CA PRO A 315 18.65 0.90 -11.58
C PRO A 315 18.12 0.67 -10.15
N PRO A 316 17.25 1.56 -9.64
CA PRO A 316 16.63 1.40 -8.33
C PRO A 316 15.69 0.19 -8.31
N ILE A 317 15.53 -0.43 -7.14
CA ILE A 317 14.57 -1.51 -6.93
C ILE A 317 13.33 -0.94 -6.23
N PRO A 318 12.16 -0.92 -6.87
CA PRO A 318 10.92 -0.43 -6.27
C PRO A 318 10.48 -1.29 -5.09
N THR A 319 9.83 -0.65 -4.12
CA THR A 319 9.22 -1.32 -2.97
C THR A 319 7.69 -1.31 -3.09
N VAL A 320 7.07 -2.45 -2.82
CA VAL A 320 5.64 -2.59 -2.56
C VAL A 320 5.48 -2.94 -1.08
N TYR A 321 4.78 -2.11 -0.33
CA TYR A 321 4.61 -2.22 1.11
C TYR A 321 3.15 -2.51 1.44
N VAL A 322 2.88 -3.56 2.21
CA VAL A 322 1.53 -4.01 2.55
C VAL A 322 1.21 -3.58 3.98
N ARG A 323 0.18 -2.73 4.16
CA ARG A 323 -0.31 -2.33 5.49
C ARG A 323 -1.48 -3.18 5.98
N SER A 324 -2.37 -3.57 5.08
CA SER A 324 -3.56 -4.35 5.41
C SER A 324 -3.93 -5.28 4.26
N LEU A 325 -4.62 -6.39 4.55
CA LEU A 325 -5.28 -7.22 3.54
C LEU A 325 -6.79 -6.98 3.47
N GLU A 326 -7.35 -6.13 4.35
CA GLU A 326 -8.75 -5.75 4.33
C GLU A 326 -9.07 -4.97 3.06
N SER A 327 -10.20 -5.27 2.44
CA SER A 327 -10.67 -4.60 1.24
C SER A 327 -12.13 -4.97 0.94
N TRP A 328 -12.76 -4.21 0.06
CA TRP A 328 -14.08 -4.52 -0.48
C TRP A 328 -14.12 -5.79 -1.35
N MET A 329 -12.96 -6.24 -1.87
CA MET A 329 -12.82 -7.47 -2.67
C MET A 329 -12.50 -8.72 -1.82
N GLY A 330 -12.29 -8.53 -0.51
CA GLY A 330 -11.86 -9.58 0.40
C GLY A 330 -10.36 -9.94 0.27
N PRO A 331 -9.83 -10.72 1.22
CA PRO A 331 -8.38 -10.93 1.36
C PRO A 331 -7.75 -11.68 0.18
N GLN A 332 -8.49 -12.58 -0.48
CA GLN A 332 -8.00 -13.25 -1.69
C GLN A 332 -7.80 -12.27 -2.84
N GLY A 333 -8.73 -11.33 -3.03
CA GLY A 333 -8.62 -10.26 -4.02
C GLY A 333 -7.43 -9.36 -3.72
N SER A 334 -7.31 -8.89 -2.48
CA SER A 334 -6.19 -8.07 -2.01
C SER A 334 -4.84 -8.71 -2.31
N LEU A 335 -4.67 -9.99 -1.95
CA LEU A 335 -3.43 -10.72 -2.21
C LEU A 335 -3.12 -10.85 -3.70
N ASN A 336 -4.14 -11.08 -4.53
CA ASN A 336 -3.93 -11.16 -5.98
C ASN A 336 -3.46 -9.82 -6.55
N GLU A 337 -4.06 -8.72 -6.11
CA GLU A 337 -3.70 -7.36 -6.53
C GLU A 337 -2.29 -6.98 -6.05
N ILE A 338 -1.96 -7.31 -4.78
CA ILE A 338 -0.63 -7.08 -4.20
C ILE A 338 0.46 -7.77 -5.01
N PHE A 339 0.30 -9.06 -5.27
CA PHE A 339 1.29 -9.81 -6.03
C PHE A 339 1.28 -9.44 -7.52
N GLN A 340 0.14 -9.04 -8.09
CA GLN A 340 0.10 -8.48 -9.43
C GLN A 340 0.93 -7.19 -9.51
N LYS A 341 0.77 -6.26 -8.57
CA LYS A 341 1.58 -5.05 -8.50
C LYS A 341 3.06 -5.37 -8.32
N ALA A 342 3.41 -6.32 -7.46
CA ALA A 342 4.80 -6.75 -7.30
C ALA A 342 5.40 -7.35 -8.59
N ARG A 343 4.60 -8.04 -9.40
CA ARG A 343 5.00 -8.57 -10.72
C ARG A 343 5.17 -7.46 -11.76
N GLU A 344 4.29 -6.45 -11.76
CA GLU A 344 4.39 -5.26 -12.64
C GLU A 344 5.68 -4.49 -12.39
N PHE A 345 6.12 -4.43 -11.13
CA PHE A 345 7.33 -3.70 -10.71
C PHE A 345 8.56 -4.61 -10.55
N ALA A 346 8.54 -5.85 -11.05
CA ALA A 346 9.68 -6.76 -10.92
C ALA A 346 10.91 -6.24 -11.71
N PRO A 347 12.14 -6.24 -11.13
CA PRO A 347 12.49 -6.74 -9.79
C PRO A 347 11.96 -5.86 -8.66
N CYS A 348 11.34 -6.48 -7.65
CA CYS A 348 10.57 -5.78 -6.63
C CYS A 348 10.91 -6.28 -5.21
N TYR A 349 10.96 -5.35 -4.26
CA TYR A 349 11.01 -5.62 -2.83
C TYR A 349 9.60 -5.56 -2.24
N LEU A 350 9.02 -6.71 -1.92
CA LEU A 350 7.66 -6.85 -1.39
C LEU A 350 7.69 -7.03 0.14
N VAL A 351 7.13 -6.07 0.88
CA VAL A 351 7.20 -5.99 2.34
C VAL A 351 5.87 -6.36 2.98
N PHE A 352 5.92 -7.31 3.92
CA PHE A 352 4.83 -7.64 4.85
C PHE A 352 5.31 -7.47 6.29
N GLU A 353 4.94 -6.38 6.96
CA GLU A 353 5.22 -6.25 8.40
C GLU A 353 4.13 -6.91 9.25
N ASP A 354 4.51 -7.45 10.40
CA ASP A 354 3.63 -8.16 11.33
C ASP A 354 2.74 -9.19 10.62
N ILE A 355 3.37 -10.08 9.85
CA ILE A 355 2.69 -11.03 8.96
C ILE A 355 1.75 -11.98 9.70
N ASP A 356 1.97 -12.21 10.99
CA ASP A 356 1.07 -12.96 11.87
C ASP A 356 -0.30 -12.28 12.05
N SER A 357 -0.34 -10.95 11.99
CA SER A 357 -1.59 -10.17 12.01
C SER A 357 -2.28 -10.15 10.65
N LEU A 358 -1.50 -10.14 9.56
CA LEU A 358 -2.02 -10.09 8.19
C LEU A 358 -2.54 -11.46 7.71
N VAL A 359 -1.80 -12.54 7.99
CA VAL A 359 -2.08 -13.87 7.44
C VAL A 359 -2.76 -14.74 8.48
N THR A 360 -4.04 -14.44 8.72
CA THR A 360 -4.92 -15.22 9.60
C THR A 360 -5.19 -16.63 9.01
N PRO A 361 -5.69 -17.59 9.81
CA PRO A 361 -5.95 -18.97 9.33
C PRO A 361 -6.82 -19.06 8.07
N ASP A 362 -7.80 -18.17 7.93
CA ASP A 362 -8.74 -18.06 6.81
C ASP A 362 -8.14 -17.38 5.56
N VAL A 363 -7.06 -16.61 5.70
CA VAL A 363 -6.34 -15.96 4.59
C VAL A 363 -5.15 -16.79 4.10
N ARG A 364 -4.60 -17.63 4.99
CA ARG A 364 -3.38 -18.44 4.80
C ARG A 364 -3.28 -19.17 3.47
N SER A 365 -4.34 -19.86 3.05
CA SER A 365 -4.31 -20.67 1.82
C SER A 365 -4.11 -19.79 0.59
N TYR A 366 -4.77 -18.62 0.54
CA TYR A 366 -4.62 -17.64 -0.54
C TYR A 366 -3.20 -17.06 -0.55
N PHE A 367 -2.65 -16.71 0.61
CA PHE A 367 -1.29 -16.18 0.73
C PHE A 367 -0.25 -17.20 0.22
N LEU A 368 -0.36 -18.45 0.67
CA LEU A 368 0.55 -19.51 0.24
C LEU A 368 0.48 -19.79 -1.27
N ASN A 369 -0.71 -19.71 -1.88
CA ASN A 369 -0.88 -19.87 -3.32
C ASN A 369 -0.16 -18.77 -4.12
N GLU A 370 -0.18 -17.53 -3.64
CA GLU A 370 0.55 -16.43 -4.27
C GLU A 370 2.06 -16.57 -4.06
N VAL A 371 2.55 -16.96 -2.86
CA VAL A 371 3.99 -17.16 -2.59
C VAL A 371 4.58 -18.34 -3.38
N ASP A 372 3.84 -19.44 -3.49
CA ASP A 372 4.25 -20.61 -4.27
C ASP A 372 4.30 -20.30 -5.77
N GLY A 373 3.57 -19.27 -6.22
CA GLY A 373 3.66 -18.76 -7.58
C GLY A 373 2.96 -19.67 -8.57
N LEU A 374 1.63 -19.87 -8.40
CA LEU A 374 0.78 -20.35 -9.51
C LEU A 374 0.91 -19.44 -10.75
N LYS A 375 1.36 -18.20 -10.55
CA LYS A 375 1.83 -17.23 -11.56
C LYS A 375 3.34 -16.99 -11.39
N GLN A 376 4.02 -16.53 -12.44
CA GLN A 376 5.48 -16.35 -12.48
C GLN A 376 5.93 -15.17 -11.56
N ASN A 377 6.50 -15.49 -10.39
CA ASN A 377 7.01 -14.54 -9.39
C ASN A 377 8.49 -14.17 -9.59
N ASP A 378 8.95 -14.15 -10.84
CA ASP A 378 10.36 -13.85 -11.15
C ASP A 378 10.71 -12.40 -10.77
N GLY A 379 11.83 -12.22 -10.10
CA GLY A 379 12.35 -10.93 -9.62
C GLY A 379 11.74 -10.45 -8.30
N ILE A 380 10.88 -11.21 -7.65
CA ILE A 380 10.24 -10.80 -6.39
C ILE A 380 11.05 -11.27 -5.18
N PHE A 381 11.48 -10.31 -4.35
CA PHE A 381 12.01 -10.54 -3.02
C PHE A 381 10.93 -10.22 -2.00
N ILE A 382 10.47 -11.22 -1.26
CA ILE A 382 9.49 -11.05 -0.18
C ILE A 382 10.24 -10.94 1.14
N ILE A 383 10.07 -9.83 1.84
CA ILE A 383 10.48 -9.68 3.24
C ILE A 383 9.23 -9.70 4.12
N ALA A 384 9.29 -10.46 5.20
CA ALA A 384 8.26 -10.44 6.22
C ALA A 384 8.85 -10.20 7.61
N SER A 385 8.14 -9.49 8.48
CA SER A 385 8.45 -9.41 9.91
C SER A 385 7.36 -10.07 10.76
N THR A 386 7.73 -10.59 11.93
CA THR A 386 6.77 -11.09 12.93
C THR A 386 7.37 -10.99 14.33
N ASN A 387 6.53 -10.79 15.34
CA ASN A 387 6.94 -10.93 16.74
C ASN A 387 6.80 -12.38 17.24
N HIS A 388 5.94 -13.16 16.57
CA HIS A 388 5.49 -14.48 17.01
C HIS A 388 5.64 -15.53 15.90
N LEU A 389 6.87 -16.00 15.69
CA LEU A 389 7.16 -16.98 14.64
C LEU A 389 6.35 -18.29 14.82
N GLU A 390 6.06 -18.64 16.08
CA GLU A 390 5.28 -19.79 16.49
C GLU A 390 3.80 -19.73 16.10
N LEU A 391 3.25 -18.52 15.91
CA LEU A 391 1.86 -18.33 15.46
C LEU A 391 1.72 -18.52 13.94
N LEU A 392 2.83 -18.44 13.20
CA LEU A 392 2.81 -18.63 11.76
C LEU A 392 2.60 -20.11 11.40
N ASP A 393 1.88 -20.31 10.29
CA ASP A 393 1.68 -21.63 9.72
C ASP A 393 3.01 -22.35 9.45
N PRO A 394 3.14 -23.65 9.74
CA PRO A 394 4.34 -24.42 9.40
C PRO A 394 4.70 -24.37 7.91
N GLY A 395 3.72 -24.21 7.03
CA GLY A 395 3.93 -24.00 5.60
C GLY A 395 4.60 -22.67 5.28
N ILE A 396 4.45 -21.63 6.11
CA ILE A 396 5.17 -20.35 5.99
C ILE A 396 6.52 -20.46 6.71
N ALA A 397 6.50 -20.92 7.96
CA ALA A 397 7.65 -20.87 8.86
C ALA A 397 8.64 -22.02 8.71
N LYS A 398 8.28 -23.17 8.12
CA LYS A 398 9.15 -24.37 8.08
C LYS A 398 9.42 -24.90 6.68
N ARG A 399 8.55 -24.62 5.69
CA ARG A 399 8.68 -25.20 4.35
C ARG A 399 9.72 -24.43 3.50
N PRO A 400 10.75 -25.11 2.95
CA PRO A 400 11.68 -24.51 1.99
C PRO A 400 10.97 -24.03 0.71
N SER A 401 11.60 -23.12 -0.03
CA SER A 401 11.12 -22.48 -1.29
C SER A 401 10.05 -21.39 -1.11
N ARG A 402 9.63 -21.09 0.12
CA ARG A 402 8.72 -19.98 0.45
C ARG A 402 9.47 -18.88 1.17
N PHE A 403 9.87 -19.18 2.41
CA PHE A 403 10.76 -18.35 3.22
C PHE A 403 12.00 -19.15 3.57
N ASP A 404 13.02 -19.01 2.72
CA ASP A 404 14.22 -19.84 2.72
C ASP A 404 15.16 -19.47 3.87
N ARG A 405 15.05 -18.25 4.39
CA ARG A 405 15.90 -17.74 5.47
C ARG A 405 15.07 -17.04 6.55
N LYS A 406 15.52 -17.22 7.80
CA LYS A 406 14.97 -16.52 8.96
C LYS A 406 16.12 -15.87 9.71
N TYR A 407 15.92 -14.62 10.10
CA TYR A 407 16.83 -13.87 10.92
C TYR A 407 16.14 -13.59 12.26
N TYR A 408 16.76 -14.07 13.33
CA TYR A 408 16.29 -13.83 14.68
C TYR A 408 16.89 -12.53 15.20
N PHE A 409 16.04 -11.63 15.69
CA PHE A 409 16.37 -10.36 16.30
C PHE A 409 16.15 -10.50 17.82
N PRO A 410 17.17 -10.94 18.59
CA PRO A 410 17.07 -11.08 20.04
C PRO A 410 17.02 -9.70 20.72
N ASP A 411 16.77 -9.71 22.03
CA ASP A 411 17.08 -8.55 22.87
C ASP A 411 18.58 -8.23 22.81
N PRO A 412 18.94 -6.94 22.89
CA PRO A 412 20.31 -6.50 22.72
C PRO A 412 21.22 -7.01 23.85
N ASN A 413 22.41 -7.49 23.47
CA ASN A 413 23.46 -7.79 24.43
C ASN A 413 24.05 -6.49 25.03
N ILE A 414 24.92 -6.62 26.03
CA ILE A 414 25.48 -5.45 26.73
C ILE A 414 26.23 -4.48 25.80
N ASP A 415 26.99 -4.99 24.83
CA ASP A 415 27.76 -4.15 23.91
C ASP A 415 26.83 -3.41 22.91
N GLN A 416 25.73 -4.04 22.50
CA GLN A 416 24.69 -3.42 21.68
C GLN A 416 23.91 -2.35 22.46
N ARG A 417 23.60 -2.59 23.75
CA ARG A 417 22.98 -1.58 24.62
C ARG A 417 23.90 -0.39 24.83
N GLU A 418 25.20 -0.62 25.02
CA GLU A 418 26.21 0.43 25.11
C GLU A 418 26.33 1.23 23.81
N ALA A 419 26.38 0.57 22.65
CA ALA A 419 26.34 1.22 21.35
C ALA A 419 25.08 2.09 21.17
N TYR A 420 23.94 1.63 21.65
CA TYR A 420 22.69 2.40 21.65
C TYR A 420 22.77 3.63 22.57
N CYS A 421 23.45 3.52 23.71
CA CYS A 421 23.72 4.66 24.59
C CYS A 421 24.65 5.69 23.90
N HIS A 422 25.67 5.26 23.17
CA HIS A 422 26.52 6.17 22.37
C HIS A 422 25.73 6.86 21.25
N PHE A 423 24.75 6.18 20.65
CA PHE A 423 23.83 6.82 19.71
C PHE A 423 23.07 7.99 20.38
N TRP A 424 22.53 7.78 21.58
CA TRP A 424 21.88 8.84 22.35
C TRP A 424 22.84 9.95 22.78
N GLN A 425 24.05 9.60 23.17
CA GLN A 425 25.11 10.57 23.49
C GLN A 425 25.41 11.47 22.29
N LYS A 426 25.56 10.91 21.09
CA LYS A 426 25.76 11.68 19.85
C LYS A 426 24.56 12.58 19.54
N LYS A 427 23.34 12.06 19.73
CA LYS A 427 22.08 12.81 19.53
C LYS A 427 21.98 14.01 20.49
N LEU A 428 22.43 13.85 21.73
CA LEU A 428 22.38 14.88 22.77
C LEU A 428 23.62 15.77 22.84
N LYS A 429 24.66 15.52 22.03
CA LYS A 429 25.94 16.25 22.05
C LYS A 429 25.81 17.78 21.93
N SER A 430 24.77 18.28 21.26
CA SER A 430 24.52 19.71 21.09
C SER A 430 23.76 20.34 22.27
N ASN A 431 23.18 19.53 23.15
CA ASN A 431 22.46 19.98 24.33
C ASN A 431 23.47 20.28 25.45
N LYS A 432 23.53 21.55 25.86
CA LYS A 432 24.46 22.02 26.91
C LYS A 432 23.94 21.83 28.32
N ASP A 433 22.65 21.54 28.47
CA ASP A 433 21.97 21.41 29.75
C ASP A 433 22.09 19.99 30.31
N ILE A 434 22.57 19.03 29.51
CA ILE A 434 22.66 17.62 29.87
C ILE A 434 24.11 17.15 29.77
N GLU A 435 24.68 16.77 30.90
CA GLU A 435 25.98 16.13 30.96
C GLU A 435 25.84 14.61 30.69
N PHE A 436 26.47 14.14 29.61
CA PHE A 436 26.45 12.72 29.22
C PHE A 436 27.87 12.20 28.91
N PRO A 437 28.68 11.92 29.94
CA PRO A 437 30.04 11.43 29.76
C PRO A 437 30.06 9.97 29.28
N ASP A 438 31.13 9.56 28.63
CA ASP A 438 31.31 8.23 28.01
C ASP A 438 31.06 7.07 28.98
N LYS A 439 31.59 7.17 30.21
CA LYS A 439 31.39 6.19 31.29
C LYS A 439 29.92 5.90 31.62
N LEU A 440 29.02 6.84 31.34
CA LEU A 440 27.59 6.69 31.58
C LEU A 440 26.94 5.73 30.58
N CYS A 441 27.49 5.59 29.36
CA CYS A 441 26.98 4.66 28.36
C CYS A 441 27.07 3.21 28.85
N ARG A 442 28.25 2.80 29.36
CA ARG A 442 28.43 1.46 29.95
C ARG A 442 27.55 1.26 31.18
N ALA A 443 27.49 2.25 32.07
CA ALA A 443 26.69 2.16 33.29
C ALA A 443 25.19 1.99 33.01
N ILE A 444 24.63 2.69 32.01
CA ILE A 444 23.24 2.52 31.57
C ILE A 444 23.04 1.14 30.94
N ALA A 445 23.98 0.67 30.11
CA ALA A 445 23.91 -0.64 29.46
C ALA A 445 23.87 -1.81 30.48
N GLU A 446 24.54 -1.66 31.62
CA GLU A 446 24.55 -2.66 32.70
C GLU A 446 23.19 -2.75 33.43
N ILE A 447 22.51 -1.64 33.67
CA ILE A 447 21.23 -1.61 34.39
C ILE A 447 19.99 -1.82 33.48
N THR A 448 20.18 -1.86 32.16
CA THR A 448 19.13 -2.11 31.15
C THR A 448 19.11 -3.56 30.68
N ASP A 449 19.55 -4.50 31.52
CA ASP A 449 19.47 -5.92 31.17
C ASP A 449 18.02 -6.35 30.90
N LYS A 450 17.86 -7.18 29.85
CA LYS A 450 16.61 -7.64 29.23
C LYS A 450 15.72 -6.57 28.58
N PHE A 451 16.18 -5.32 28.49
CA PHE A 451 15.40 -4.29 27.78
C PHE A 451 15.64 -4.41 26.27
N SER A 452 14.56 -4.32 25.49
CA SER A 452 14.65 -4.07 24.04
C SER A 452 15.15 -2.64 23.77
N PHE A 453 15.60 -2.35 22.55
CA PHE A 453 15.97 -0.97 22.19
C PHE A 453 14.82 0.02 22.38
N ALA A 454 13.56 -0.42 22.19
CA ALA A 454 12.38 0.42 22.44
C ALA A 454 12.22 0.77 23.93
N TYR A 455 12.47 -0.17 24.84
CA TYR A 455 12.45 0.11 26.29
C TYR A 455 13.58 1.04 26.71
N ILE A 456 14.79 0.87 26.15
CA ILE A 456 15.91 1.79 26.41
C ILE A 456 15.60 3.19 25.86
N GLN A 457 15.01 3.28 24.67
CA GLN A 457 14.53 4.54 24.11
C GLN A 457 13.55 5.25 25.04
N GLU A 458 12.55 4.52 25.56
CA GLU A 458 11.56 5.08 26.48
C GLU A 458 12.23 5.58 27.76
N ALA A 459 13.17 4.83 28.34
CA ALA A 459 13.93 5.25 29.50
C ALA A 459 14.66 6.59 29.26
N PHE A 460 15.31 6.75 28.11
CA PHE A 460 15.93 8.02 27.73
C PHE A 460 14.90 9.14 27.57
N VAL A 461 13.82 8.91 26.82
CA VAL A 461 12.79 9.93 26.57
C VAL A 461 12.14 10.40 27.87
N ALA A 462 11.72 9.46 28.72
CA ALA A 462 11.11 9.76 30.01
C ALA A 462 12.07 10.54 30.93
N ALA A 463 13.35 10.15 30.97
CA ALA A 463 14.34 10.83 31.80
C ALA A 463 14.58 12.27 31.31
N LEU A 464 14.73 12.47 30.00
CA LEU A 464 14.94 13.79 29.41
C LEU A 464 13.75 14.72 29.64
N LEU A 465 12.52 14.22 29.50
CA LEU A 465 11.31 15.01 29.77
C LEU A 465 11.16 15.36 31.25
N ALA A 466 11.52 14.45 32.15
CA ALA A 466 11.52 14.72 33.59
C ALA A 466 12.54 15.81 33.97
N ILE A 467 13.73 15.78 33.38
CA ILE A 467 14.76 16.83 33.56
C ILE A 467 14.26 18.17 33.03
N ALA A 468 13.71 18.20 31.81
CA ALA A 468 13.18 19.43 31.22
C ALA A 468 12.10 20.09 32.11
N ARG A 469 11.14 19.31 32.62
CA ARG A 469 10.09 19.81 33.53
C ARG A 469 10.63 20.39 34.85
N ARG A 470 11.75 19.86 35.37
CA ARG A 470 12.40 20.40 36.58
C ARG A 470 13.17 21.69 36.28
N SER A 471 13.77 21.78 35.10
CA SER A 471 14.47 22.99 34.67
C SER A 471 13.50 24.18 34.51
N GLU A 472 12.28 23.94 34.04
CA GLU A 472 11.22 24.95 33.88
C GLU A 472 10.56 25.36 35.22
N SER A 473 10.59 24.49 36.23
CA SER A 473 9.96 24.74 37.53
C SER A 473 10.86 25.39 38.58
N LYS A 474 12.12 25.74 38.25
CA LYS A 474 12.97 26.56 39.12
C LYS A 474 12.35 27.97 39.27
N PRO A 475 11.84 28.37 40.45
CA PRO A 475 11.36 29.72 40.66
C PRO A 475 12.56 30.68 40.63
N VAL A 476 12.45 31.77 39.88
CA VAL A 476 13.32 32.94 40.07
C VAL A 476 12.90 33.62 41.37
N VAL A 477 13.39 33.16 42.52
CA VAL A 477 13.36 33.95 43.76
C VAL A 477 14.62 33.72 44.59
N SER A 478 15.22 34.85 44.94
CA SER A 478 16.28 35.09 45.90
C SER A 478 16.11 34.38 47.24
N GLY A 479 17.18 33.73 47.69
CA GLY A 479 17.59 33.68 49.10
C GLY A 479 16.67 32.97 50.09
N SER A 480 16.94 31.68 50.34
CA SER A 480 17.32 31.15 51.67
C SER A 480 17.32 29.63 51.58
N ALA A 481 18.42 29.03 52.03
CA ALA A 481 18.69 27.60 52.00
C ALA A 481 17.83 26.83 52.99
N GLU A 482 17.24 25.72 52.55
CA GLU A 482 16.99 24.56 53.41
C GLU A 482 17.29 23.27 52.60
N ALA A 483 18.32 22.57 53.05
CA ALA A 483 18.79 21.30 52.53
C ALA A 483 17.94 20.16 53.12
N TRP A 484 17.55 19.21 52.29
CA TRP A 484 16.91 17.97 52.74
C TRP A 484 17.97 16.85 52.78
N GLU A 485 18.29 16.39 54.00
CA GLU A 485 19.12 15.21 54.26
C GLU A 485 18.38 13.93 53.86
N LEU A 486 19.01 13.09 53.05
CA LEU A 486 18.62 11.71 52.79
C LEU A 486 19.33 10.80 53.81
N VAL A 487 18.53 10.11 54.62
CA VAL A 487 18.99 9.08 55.57
C VAL A 487 19.47 7.86 54.78
N GLY A 488 20.74 7.52 54.95
CA GLY A 488 21.34 6.30 54.43
C GLY A 488 21.05 5.11 55.35
N ASP A 489 20.89 3.93 54.74
CA ASP A 489 21.01 2.66 55.43
C ASP A 489 22.18 1.90 54.78
N ASP A 490 23.20 1.64 55.59
CA ASP A 490 24.48 1.04 55.25
C ASP A 490 24.43 -0.47 55.52
N SER A 491 24.73 -1.27 54.50
CA SER A 491 25.32 -2.59 54.67
C SER A 491 26.22 -2.87 53.48
N GLY A 492 27.52 -2.71 53.74
CA GLY A 492 28.56 -2.66 52.73
C GLY A 492 28.88 -3.97 52.01
N ASP A 493 29.34 -3.80 50.77
CA ASP A 493 30.46 -4.60 50.28
C ASP A 493 31.36 -3.72 49.38
N ALA A 494 32.67 -3.85 49.57
CA ALA A 494 33.67 -2.87 49.18
C ALA A 494 34.13 -3.02 47.72
N LEU A 495 33.48 -2.30 46.81
CA LEU A 495 33.95 -1.99 45.45
C LEU A 495 33.51 -0.57 45.05
N THR A 496 34.02 0.47 45.73
CA THR A 496 33.55 1.85 45.52
C THR A 496 34.70 2.84 45.38
N SER A 497 35.05 3.17 44.13
CA SER A 497 35.65 4.49 43.83
C SER A 497 35.03 5.18 42.61
N ASP A 498 34.31 4.47 41.73
CA ASP A 498 33.71 5.06 40.51
C ASP A 498 32.21 5.35 40.60
N LYS A 499 31.44 4.63 41.44
CA LYS A 499 29.97 4.80 41.53
C LYS A 499 29.54 6.17 42.08
N GLY A 500 30.29 6.72 43.04
CA GLY A 500 29.94 7.99 43.70
C GLY A 500 30.02 9.22 42.79
N ASP A 501 30.73 9.14 41.66
CA ASP A 501 30.83 10.24 40.71
C ASP A 501 29.68 10.23 39.67
N LEU A 502 29.08 9.06 39.41
CA LEU A 502 27.92 8.95 38.53
C LEU A 502 26.65 9.50 39.16
N ASP A 503 26.45 9.28 40.47
CA ASP A 503 25.24 9.75 41.20
C ASP A 503 25.14 11.29 41.31
N ARG A 504 26.14 12.03 40.82
CA ARG A 504 26.10 13.49 40.64
C ARG A 504 25.50 13.93 39.31
N LEU A 505 25.46 13.04 38.32
CA LEU A 505 24.96 13.33 36.98
C LEU A 505 23.43 13.26 36.99
N GLU A 506 22.77 14.38 36.66
CA GLU A 506 21.31 14.48 36.68
C GLU A 506 20.65 13.42 35.77
N LEU A 507 21.24 13.19 34.58
CA LEU A 507 20.78 12.17 33.65
C LEU A 507 20.85 10.76 34.24
N TRP A 508 21.90 10.43 34.98
CA TRP A 508 22.07 9.10 35.59
C TRP A 508 21.03 8.84 36.67
N VAL A 509 20.81 9.82 37.55
CA VAL A 509 19.82 9.71 38.64
C VAL A 509 18.43 9.51 38.07
N GLU A 510 18.06 10.29 37.06
CA GLU A 510 16.73 10.21 36.49
C GLU A 510 16.54 8.95 35.63
N ILE A 511 17.52 8.55 34.82
CA ILE A 511 17.38 7.34 34.00
C ILE A 511 17.29 6.07 34.85
N LYS A 512 18.04 5.98 35.96
CA LYS A 512 17.90 4.89 36.93
C LYS A 512 16.49 4.79 37.48
N ARG A 513 15.88 5.93 37.81
CA ARG A 513 14.50 5.98 38.30
C ARG A 513 13.53 5.48 37.23
N GLN A 514 13.66 5.96 35.98
CA GLN A 514 12.77 5.55 34.89
C GLN A 514 12.92 4.06 34.54
N ILE A 515 14.15 3.54 34.54
CA ILE A 515 14.41 2.11 34.34
C ILE A 515 13.73 1.26 35.42
N LYS A 516 13.77 1.70 36.69
CA LYS A 516 13.06 1.00 37.77
C LYS A 516 11.56 0.93 37.51
N ILE A 517 10.94 2.06 37.14
CA ILE A 517 9.50 2.14 36.82
C ILE A 517 9.13 1.22 35.65
N LEU A 518 9.91 1.26 34.57
CA LEU A 518 9.69 0.41 33.40
C LEU A 518 9.82 -1.08 33.74
N ARG A 519 10.78 -1.43 34.59
CA ARG A 519 10.99 -2.82 35.03
C ARG A 519 9.84 -3.33 35.90
N GLU A 520 9.34 -2.52 36.83
CA GLU A 520 8.14 -2.84 37.62
C GLU A 520 6.94 -3.11 36.70
N GLY A 521 6.75 -2.30 35.65
CA GLY A 521 5.66 -2.53 34.68
C GLY A 521 5.82 -3.79 33.81
N MET A 522 7.05 -4.22 33.52
CA MET A 522 7.30 -5.47 32.78
C MET A 522 6.97 -6.72 33.61
N GLU A 523 7.24 -6.69 34.92
CA GLU A 523 6.97 -7.80 35.83
C GLU A 523 5.46 -8.00 36.09
N ASP A 524 4.65 -6.95 35.92
CA ASP A 524 3.19 -7.01 36.02
C ASP A 524 2.50 -7.58 34.75
N GLU A 525 3.23 -7.70 33.62
CA GLU A 525 2.72 -8.20 32.33
C GLU A 525 3.04 -9.69 32.05
N GLU A 526 3.95 -10.31 32.82
CA GLU A 526 4.26 -11.76 32.80
C GLU A 526 3.29 -12.57 33.69
#